data_AF-A0A542GB49-F1
#
_entry.id   AF-A0A542GB49-F1
#
_cell.length_a   1.000
_cell.length_b   1.000
_cell.length_c   1.000
_cell.angle_alpha   90.00
_cell.angle_beta   90.00
_cell.angle_gamma   90.00
#
_symmetry.space_group_name_H-M   'P 1'
#
loop_
_entity.id
_entity.type
_entity.pdbx_description
1 polymer ?
#
loop_
_entity_poly.entity_id
_entity_poly.type
_entity_poly.pdbx_seq_one_letter_code
_entity_poly.pdbx_strand_id
1 'polypeptide(L)'
;MDLSATGEPVVVHEDTQVDVGIHLRPGTLTLTRDGEDFVVHHAEVQFASVEEKPWAAQEVKFSATGPDGESVGLTVDLLNDAFDGPRAGVPAVVWEVVALAATSAGDVGITYGPPGRT
;
A
#
# COMPACT_ATOMS: atom_id res chain seq x y z
N MET A 1 11.18 24.56 35.92
CA MET A 1 11.95 23.30 36.04
C MET A 1 12.98 23.33 34.94
N ASP A 2 14.25 23.11 35.27
CA ASP A 2 15.36 23.14 34.31
C ASP A 2 15.67 21.71 33.86
N LEU A 3 15.59 21.47 32.55
CA LEU A 3 15.90 20.18 31.92
C LEU A 3 17.35 20.19 31.44
N SER A 4 18.11 19.16 31.82
CA SER A 4 19.44 18.89 31.28
C SER A 4 19.46 17.51 30.61
N ALA A 5 20.08 17.41 29.44
CA ALA A 5 20.27 16.16 28.70
C ALA A 5 21.76 15.89 28.45
N THR A 6 22.16 14.62 28.45
CA THR A 6 23.53 14.17 28.16
C THR A 6 23.47 13.06 27.10
N GLY A 7 24.20 13.23 26.00
CA GLY A 7 24.21 12.32 24.85
C GLY A 7 24.14 13.09 23.53
N GLU A 8 24.74 12.56 22.47
CA GLU A 8 24.59 13.11 21.11
C GLU A 8 23.42 12.42 20.41
N PRO A 9 22.55 13.16 19.70
CA PRO A 9 21.48 12.55 18.92
C PRO A 9 22.10 11.71 17.79
N VAL A 10 21.77 10.41 17.77
CA VAL A 10 22.13 9.51 16.67
C VAL A 10 20.95 9.48 15.70
N VAL A 11 21.18 9.87 14.44
CA VAL A 11 20.20 9.74 13.37
C VAL A 11 20.44 8.39 12.67
N VAL A 12 19.49 7.47 12.80
CA VAL A 12 19.41 6.28 11.96
C VAL A 12 18.43 6.62 10.84
N HIS A 13 18.87 6.52 9.58
CA HIS A 13 17.95 6.67 8.45
C HIS A 13 17.17 5.37 8.31
N GLU A 14 15.91 5.40 8.75
CA GLU A 14 14.90 4.44 8.33
C GLU A 14 14.23 4.96 7.05
N ASP A 15 13.77 4.05 6.20
CA ASP A 15 13.07 4.43 4.98
C ASP A 15 11.85 5.29 5.32
N THR A 16 11.64 6.36 4.56
CA THR A 16 10.44 7.18 4.68
C THR A 16 9.25 6.36 4.18
N GLN A 17 8.22 6.22 5.01
CA GLN A 17 6.99 5.50 4.68
C GLN A 17 5.81 6.46 4.58
N VAL A 18 4.96 6.25 3.57
CA VAL A 18 3.71 6.99 3.35
C VAL A 18 2.60 5.98 3.10
N ASP A 19 1.62 5.96 4.00
CA ASP A 19 0.41 5.16 3.84
C ASP A 19 -0.71 6.02 3.27
N VAL A 20 -1.34 5.54 2.19
CA VAL A 20 -2.40 6.25 1.48
C VAL A 20 -3.68 5.41 1.49
N GLY A 21 -4.68 5.90 2.22
CA GLY A 21 -6.01 5.28 2.31
C GLY A 21 -6.96 5.74 1.20
N ILE A 22 -7.65 4.78 0.59
CA ILE A 22 -8.69 5.00 -0.41
C ILE A 22 -9.98 4.36 0.08
N HIS A 23 -11.03 5.17 0.14
CA HIS A 23 -12.38 4.67 0.38
C HIS A 23 -12.98 4.20 -0.95
N LEU A 24 -13.39 2.93 -0.98
CA LEU A 24 -14.01 2.31 -2.13
C LEU A 24 -15.51 2.19 -1.87
N ARG A 25 -16.32 2.47 -2.90
CA ARG A 25 -17.76 2.29 -2.78
C ARG A 25 -18.05 0.78 -2.71
N PRO A 26 -18.91 0.31 -1.79
CA PRO A 26 -19.26 -1.10 -1.73
C PRO A 26 -19.71 -1.63 -3.10
N GLY A 27 -19.18 -2.79 -3.49
CA GLY A 27 -19.48 -3.44 -4.77
C GLY A 27 -18.67 -2.94 -5.97
N THR A 28 -17.75 -1.99 -5.81
CA THR A 28 -16.85 -1.59 -6.92
C THR A 28 -15.64 -2.50 -7.08
N LEU A 29 -15.25 -3.20 -6.01
CA LEU A 29 -14.14 -4.15 -6.01
C LEU A 29 -14.51 -5.37 -5.18
N THR A 30 -14.37 -6.55 -5.79
CA THR A 30 -14.45 -7.84 -5.12
C THR A 30 -13.12 -8.54 -5.29
N LEU A 31 -12.57 -9.06 -4.20
CA LEU A 31 -11.41 -9.93 -4.22
C LEU A 31 -11.87 -11.36 -4.01
N THR A 32 -11.36 -12.29 -4.80
CA THR A 32 -11.62 -13.71 -4.60
C THR A 32 -10.37 -14.35 -4.01
N ARG A 33 -10.51 -15.03 -2.88
CA ARG A 33 -9.45 -15.82 -2.23
C ARG A 33 -10.01 -17.19 -1.88
N ASP A 34 -9.33 -18.24 -2.30
CA ASP A 34 -9.71 -19.64 -2.05
C ASP A 34 -11.15 -19.99 -2.49
N GLY A 35 -11.68 -19.29 -3.50
CA GLY A 35 -13.03 -19.49 -4.03
C GLY A 35 -14.12 -18.68 -3.32
N GLU A 36 -13.76 -17.87 -2.33
CA GLU A 36 -14.67 -16.99 -1.59
C GLU A 36 -14.50 -15.54 -2.03
N ASP A 37 -15.62 -14.83 -2.12
CA ASP A 37 -15.68 -13.44 -2.56
C ASP A 37 -15.73 -12.48 -1.36
N PHE A 38 -14.90 -11.46 -1.42
CA PHE A 38 -14.75 -10.43 -0.39
C PHE A 38 -15.02 -9.06 -1.00
N VAL A 39 -16.06 -8.38 -0.52
CA VAL A 39 -16.44 -7.04 -1.01
C VAL A 39 -15.57 -5.99 -0.33
N VAL A 40 -14.70 -5.35 -1.10
CA VAL A 40 -13.77 -4.35 -0.57
C VAL A 40 -14.47 -3.00 -0.42
N HIS A 41 -14.24 -2.34 0.72
CA HIS A 41 -14.74 -0.99 1.00
C HIS A 41 -13.63 0.00 1.38
N HIS A 42 -12.42 -0.48 1.69
CA HIS A 42 -11.26 0.37 1.91
C HIS A 42 -9.98 -0.32 1.44
N ALA A 43 -9.03 0.47 0.94
CA ALA A 43 -7.69 0.01 0.60
C ALA A 43 -6.66 1.00 1.14
N GLU A 44 -5.61 0.51 1.78
CA GLU A 44 -4.46 1.30 2.22
C GLU A 44 -3.23 0.83 1.46
N VAL A 45 -2.55 1.74 0.77
CA VAL A 45 -1.34 1.45 0.02
C VAL A 45 -0.15 2.05 0.74
N GLN A 46 0.83 1.21 1.06
CA GLN A 46 2.08 1.67 1.66
C GLN A 46 3.12 1.94 0.57
N PHE A 47 3.66 3.15 0.55
CA PHE A 47 4.82 3.53 -0.23
C PHE A 47 6.03 3.72 0.68
N ALA A 48 7.20 3.29 0.25
CA ALA A 48 8.46 3.52 0.94
C ALA A 48 9.53 4.12 0.01
N SER A 49 10.42 4.93 0.57
CA SER A 49 11.60 5.44 -0.11
C SER A 49 12.76 5.69 0.85
N VAL A 50 13.96 5.27 0.44
CA VAL A 50 15.22 5.47 1.20
C VAL A 50 15.66 6.95 1.17
N GLU A 51 15.39 7.65 0.06
CA GLU A 51 15.86 9.04 -0.20
C GLU A 51 14.71 9.96 -0.68
N GLU A 52 13.49 9.72 -0.19
CA GLU A 52 12.24 10.39 -0.59
C GLU A 52 11.79 10.15 -2.05
N LYS A 53 12.70 9.82 -3.00
CA LYS A 53 12.41 9.38 -4.37
C LYS A 53 13.50 8.42 -4.90
N PRO A 54 13.17 7.42 -5.74
CA PRO A 54 11.82 7.01 -6.14
C PRO A 54 11.07 6.30 -5.02
N TRP A 55 9.74 6.38 -5.05
CA TRP A 55 8.87 5.62 -4.14
C TRP A 55 8.61 4.22 -4.69
N ALA A 56 8.60 3.24 -3.80
CA ALA A 56 8.18 1.86 -4.08
C ALA A 56 6.89 1.55 -3.30
N ALA A 57 5.87 1.04 -3.98
CA ALA A 57 4.68 0.48 -3.35
C ALA A 57 5.03 -0.90 -2.77
N GLN A 58 4.94 -1.06 -1.46
CA GLN A 58 5.36 -2.27 -0.76
C GLN A 58 4.22 -3.27 -0.62
N GLU A 59 3.06 -2.78 -0.18
CA GLU A 59 1.89 -3.62 0.11
C GLU A 59 0.59 -2.83 -0.07
N VAL A 60 -0.50 -3.58 -0.26
CA VAL A 60 -1.87 -3.06 -0.16
C VAL A 60 -2.62 -3.85 0.91
N LYS A 61 -3.21 -3.14 1.86
CA LYS A 61 -4.11 -3.69 2.87
C LYS A 61 -5.55 -3.34 2.50
N PHE A 62 -6.35 -4.36 2.23
CA PHE A 62 -7.78 -4.20 1.98
C PHE A 62 -8.58 -4.47 3.25
N SER A 63 -9.56 -3.62 3.51
CA SER A 63 -10.66 -3.94 4.42
C SER A 63 -11.86 -4.35 3.57
N ALA A 64 -12.36 -5.55 3.82
CA ALA A 64 -13.41 -6.16 3.04
C ALA A 64 -14.44 -6.86 3.93
N THR A 65 -15.63 -7.11 3.39
CA THR A 65 -16.66 -7.94 4.01
C THR A 65 -16.68 -9.31 3.34
N GLY A 66 -16.52 -10.37 4.13
CA GLY A 66 -16.59 -11.76 3.65
C GLY A 66 -18.02 -12.27 3.44
N PRO A 67 -18.17 -13.51 2.94
CA PRO A 67 -19.48 -14.11 2.66
C PRO A 67 -20.36 -14.26 3.91
N ASP A 68 -19.74 -14.44 5.08
CA ASP A 68 -20.43 -14.51 6.38
C ASP A 68 -20.89 -13.15 6.91
N GLY A 69 -20.59 -12.05 6.19
CA GLY A 69 -20.89 -10.69 6.60
C GLY A 69 -19.89 -10.08 7.58
N GLU A 70 -18.85 -10.81 7.96
CA GLU A 70 -17.79 -10.32 8.84
C GLU A 70 -16.77 -9.44 8.08
N SER A 71 -16.23 -8.44 8.77
CA SER A 71 -15.15 -7.61 8.25
C SER A 71 -13.81 -8.31 8.41
N VAL A 72 -13.02 -8.37 7.34
CA VAL A 72 -11.72 -9.00 7.29
C VAL A 72 -10.66 -8.07 6.68
N GLY A 73 -9.41 -8.22 7.13
CA GLY A 73 -8.25 -7.58 6.53
C GLY A 73 -7.55 -8.53 5.56
N LEU A 74 -7.29 -8.09 4.33
CA LEU A 74 -6.55 -8.84 3.32
C LEU A 74 -5.31 -8.05 2.91
N THR A 75 -4.12 -8.58 3.18
CA THR A 75 -2.85 -7.99 2.73
C THR A 75 -2.39 -8.62 1.42
N VAL A 76 -1.85 -7.79 0.54
CA VAL A 76 -1.19 -8.20 -0.71
C VAL A 76 0.19 -7.54 -0.76
N ASP A 77 1.24 -8.34 -0.67
CA ASP A 77 2.61 -7.86 -0.87
C ASP A 77 2.85 -7.61 -2.36
N LEU A 78 3.40 -6.44 -2.67
CA LEU A 78 3.64 -5.99 -4.04
C LEU A 78 5.07 -6.18 -4.49
N LEU A 79 6.01 -6.33 -3.56
CA LEU A 79 7.41 -6.62 -3.85
C LEU A 79 7.66 -8.13 -3.82
N ASN A 80 8.61 -8.58 -4.62
CA ASN A 80 9.11 -9.95 -4.47
C ASN A 80 9.98 -10.09 -3.22
N ASP A 81 10.30 -11.34 -2.85
CA ASP A 81 11.07 -11.64 -1.65
C ASP A 81 12.48 -11.01 -1.64
N ALA A 82 12.99 -10.59 -2.80
CA ALA A 82 14.28 -9.93 -2.98
C ALA A 82 14.18 -8.39 -3.01
N PHE A 83 12.97 -7.84 -2.91
CA PHE A 83 12.66 -6.41 -3.00
C PHE A 83 13.15 -5.74 -4.30
N ASP A 84 13.41 -6.52 -5.36
CA ASP A 84 14.02 -6.02 -6.60
C ASP A 84 12.99 -5.60 -7.68
N GLY A 85 11.70 -5.79 -7.40
CA GLY A 85 10.64 -5.43 -8.35
C GLY A 85 9.25 -5.95 -7.99
N PRO A 86 8.26 -5.67 -8.87
CA PRO A 86 6.87 -6.07 -8.65
C PRO A 86 6.72 -7.59 -8.61
N ARG A 87 5.95 -8.08 -7.64
CA ARG A 87 5.62 -9.49 -7.46
C ARG A 87 4.77 -9.98 -8.64
N ALA A 88 5.20 -11.10 -9.23
CA ALA A 88 4.43 -11.76 -10.28
C ALA A 88 3.11 -12.32 -9.74
N GLY A 89 2.07 -12.37 -10.58
CA GLY A 89 0.77 -12.95 -10.22
C GLY A 89 -0.16 -12.04 -9.39
N VAL A 90 0.27 -10.82 -9.06
CA VAL A 90 -0.62 -9.82 -8.45
C VAL A 90 -1.67 -9.38 -9.49
N PRO A 91 -2.98 -9.46 -9.17
CA PRO A 91 -4.04 -9.06 -10.09
C PRO A 91 -3.91 -7.60 -10.53
N ALA A 92 -4.19 -7.32 -11.81
CA ALA A 92 -4.07 -5.97 -12.38
C ALA A 92 -4.85 -4.90 -11.60
N VAL A 93 -6.02 -5.26 -11.05
CA VAL A 93 -6.86 -4.35 -10.26
C VAL A 93 -6.17 -3.85 -8.98
N VAL A 94 -5.27 -4.65 -8.39
CA VAL A 94 -4.47 -4.20 -7.23
C VAL A 94 -3.53 -3.07 -7.65
N TRP A 95 -2.93 -3.17 -8.84
CA TRP A 95 -2.10 -2.10 -9.39
C TRP A 95 -2.89 -0.84 -9.77
N GLU A 96 -4.17 -0.99 -10.15
CA GLU A 96 -5.06 0.16 -10.35
C GLU A 96 -5.34 0.91 -9.03
N VAL A 97 -5.50 0.17 -7.92
CA VAL A 97 -5.62 0.76 -6.57
C VAL A 97 -4.34 1.50 -6.19
N VAL A 98 -3.16 0.92 -6.45
CA VAL A 98 -1.86 1.59 -6.22
C VAL A 98 -1.74 2.88 -7.05
N ALA A 99 -2.13 2.86 -8.32
CA ALA A 99 -2.09 4.03 -9.18
C ALA A 99 -3.06 5.13 -8.69
N LEU A 100 -4.25 4.74 -8.21
CA LEU A 100 -5.21 5.67 -7.63
C LEU A 100 -4.66 6.30 -6.32
N ALA A 101 -4.02 5.49 -5.48
CA ALA A 101 -3.38 5.95 -4.24
C ALA A 101 -2.28 6.97 -4.56
N ALA A 102 -1.37 6.61 -5.46
CA ALA A 102 -0.31 7.50 -5.93
C ALA A 102 -0.87 8.82 -6.50
N THR A 103 -1.93 8.76 -7.31
CA THR A 103 -2.59 9.97 -7.85
C THR A 103 -3.16 10.84 -6.74
N SER A 104 -3.78 10.25 -5.72
CA SER A 104 -4.30 11.01 -4.56
C SER A 104 -3.20 11.60 -3.70
N ALA A 105 -2.03 10.96 -3.65
CA ALA A 105 -0.82 11.45 -3.00
C ALA A 105 0.08 12.25 -3.96
N GLY A 106 -0.46 12.74 -5.09
CA GLY A 106 0.31 13.48 -6.10
C GLY A 106 0.98 14.73 -5.54
N ASP A 107 0.40 15.36 -4.52
CA ASP A 107 0.99 16.49 -3.80
C ASP A 107 2.27 16.11 -3.01
N VAL A 108 2.45 14.82 -2.69
CA VAL A 108 3.64 14.24 -2.05
C VAL A 108 4.67 13.77 -3.11
N GLY A 109 4.33 13.87 -4.40
CA GLY A 109 5.23 13.53 -5.51
C GLY A 109 5.37 12.03 -5.78
N ILE A 110 4.40 11.21 -5.35
CA ILE A 110 4.33 9.78 -5.66
C ILE A 110 3.67 9.61 -7.03
N THR A 111 4.40 9.07 -8.00
CA THR A 111 3.86 8.76 -9.34
C THR A 111 4.04 7.29 -9.65
N TYR A 112 2.94 6.55 -9.80
CA TYR A 112 2.93 5.16 -10.26
C TYR A 112 2.23 5.05 -11.61
N GLY A 113 2.87 4.40 -12.57
CA GLY A 113 2.22 3.92 -13.78
C GLY A 113 1.72 2.48 -13.58
N PRO A 114 0.55 2.09 -14.10
CA PRO A 114 0.18 0.67 -14.11
C PRO A 114 1.26 -0.13 -14.87
N PRO A 115 1.62 -1.35 -14.42
CA PRO A 115 2.56 -2.18 -15.15
C PRO A 115 2.04 -2.36 -16.59
N GLY A 116 2.89 -2.03 -17.57
CA GLY A 116 2.50 -1.99 -18.97
C GLY A 116 1.86 -3.31 -19.40
N ARG A 117 0.73 -3.23 -20.11
CA ARG A 117 0.19 -4.36 -20.88
C ARG A 117 1.26 -4.76 -21.91
N THR A 118 2.03 -5.80 -21.61
CA THR A 118 2.76 -6.56 -22.64
C THR A 118 1.81 -7.52 -23.34
#